data_AF-A0A8R1DZK6-F1
#
_entry.id   AF-A0A8R1DZK6-F1
#
_cell.length_a   1.000
_cell.length_b   1.000
_cell.length_c   1.000
_cell.angle_alpha   90.00
_cell.angle_beta   90.00
_cell.angle_gamma   90.00
#
_symmetry.space_group_name_H-M   'P 1'
#
loop_
_entity.id
_entity.type
_entity.pdbx_description
1 polymer ?
#
loop_
_entity_poly.entity_id
_entity_poly.type
_entity_poly.pdbx_seq_one_letter_code
_entity_poly.pdbx_strand_id
1 'polypeptide(L)'
;MSAIIVSKSKREKTAGMSEYAAFLLVELYIRDSKLYHSRLESGSKRSKTPRQQCLEEWQKELSAIGCERTTEQIHQRMKGDIITTKARLAAEEAEKSKTGGVDAENFPKLDLARTKLYEHLSSSHEVEGVIGGIESDFSDEILNLQKSVLVVKLENAKIKQETLIIERETADILRQIAYVEAERLGISTLSRSSIPSSSKH
;
A
#
# COMPACT_ATOMS: atom_id res chain seq x y z
N MET A 1 -0.01 48.23 23.30
CA MET A 1 0.67 46.98 22.94
C MET A 1 -0.33 46.14 22.15
N SER A 2 -0.28 46.20 20.82
CA SER A 2 -1.25 45.54 19.95
C SER A 2 -0.84 44.10 19.70
N ALA A 3 -1.71 43.16 20.07
CA ALA A 3 -1.48 41.73 19.86
C ALA A 3 -1.59 41.39 18.36
N ILE A 4 -0.51 40.86 17.80
CA ILE A 4 -0.48 40.32 16.43
C ILE A 4 -1.18 38.97 16.46
N ILE A 5 -2.40 38.91 15.95
CA ILE A 5 -3.13 37.66 15.72
C ILE A 5 -2.53 37.00 14.48
N VAL A 6 -1.63 36.03 14.69
CA VAL A 6 -1.11 35.17 13.63
C VAL A 6 -2.22 34.22 13.20
N SER A 7 -2.90 34.58 12.12
CA SER A 7 -3.90 33.74 11.46
C SER A 7 -3.21 32.48 10.90
N LYS A 8 -3.51 31.32 11.51
CA LYS A 8 -3.16 30.01 10.96
C LYS A 8 -3.93 29.82 9.65
N SER A 9 -3.26 29.99 8.52
CA SER A 9 -3.82 29.68 7.20
C SER A 9 -4.19 28.19 7.14
N LYS A 10 -5.44 27.91 6.77
CA LYS A 10 -5.89 26.55 6.46
C LYS A 10 -5.12 26.10 5.22
N ARG A 11 -4.44 24.95 5.28
CA ARG A 11 -3.78 24.34 4.11
C ARG A 11 -4.83 24.10 3.04
N GLU A 12 -4.82 24.90 1.98
CA GLU A 12 -5.58 24.62 0.77
C GLU A 12 -5.21 23.22 0.29
N LYS A 13 -6.23 22.42 -0.04
CA LYS A 13 -6.02 21.15 -0.75
C LYS A 13 -5.38 21.54 -2.07
N THR A 14 -4.08 21.26 -2.21
CA THR A 14 -3.36 21.51 -3.46
C THR A 14 -4.14 20.82 -4.57
N ALA A 15 -4.52 21.59 -5.60
CA ALA A 15 -5.16 21.06 -6.80
C ALA A 15 -4.36 19.85 -7.30
N GLY A 16 -5.02 18.87 -7.94
CA GLY A 16 -4.31 17.73 -8.54
C GLY A 16 -3.23 18.20 -9.53
N MET A 17 -2.21 17.37 -9.76
CA MET A 17 -1.25 17.62 -10.85
C MET A 17 -2.01 17.57 -12.19
N SER A 18 -1.82 18.58 -13.04
CA SER A 18 -2.46 18.60 -14.37
C SER A 18 -1.98 17.42 -15.20
N GLU A 19 -2.80 16.96 -16.15
CA GLU A 19 -2.45 15.81 -17.01
C GLU A 19 -1.15 16.06 -17.79
N TYR A 20 -0.98 17.28 -18.31
CA TYR A 20 0.25 17.69 -19.00
C TYR A 20 1.48 17.63 -18.08
N ALA A 21 1.37 18.10 -16.83
CA ALA A 21 2.48 18.03 -15.87
C ALA A 21 2.79 16.59 -15.45
N ALA A 22 1.78 15.73 -15.32
CA ALA A 22 1.96 14.31 -15.04
C ALA A 22 2.65 13.59 -16.20
N PHE A 23 2.27 13.92 -17.44
CA PHE A 23 2.90 13.38 -18.64
C PHE A 23 4.38 13.80 -18.73
N LEU A 24 4.67 15.09 -18.57
CA LEU A 24 6.05 15.60 -18.56
C LEU A 24 6.86 14.90 -17.46
N LEU A 25 6.32 14.76 -16.26
CA LEU A 25 7.01 14.09 -15.16
C LEU A 25 7.38 12.63 -15.51
N VAL A 26 6.54 11.91 -16.24
CA VAL A 26 6.87 10.58 -16.76
C VAL A 26 7.97 10.64 -17.83
N GLU A 27 7.94 11.63 -18.73
CA GLU A 27 9.02 11.80 -19.72
C GLU A 27 10.38 12.06 -19.07
N LEU A 28 10.40 12.91 -18.03
CA LEU A 28 11.61 13.19 -17.26
C LEU A 28 12.14 11.94 -16.55
N TYR A 29 11.24 11.14 -15.96
CA TYR A 29 11.60 9.85 -15.37
C TYR A 29 12.21 8.90 -16.41
N ILE A 30 11.59 8.77 -17.59
CA ILE A 30 12.09 7.90 -18.66
C ILE A 30 13.47 8.37 -19.13
N ARG A 31 13.62 9.67 -19.37
CA ARG A 31 14.89 10.30 -19.80
C ARG A 31 16.01 10.02 -18.80
N ASP A 32 15.73 10.22 -17.52
CA ASP A 32 16.73 10.17 -16.46
C ASP A 32 16.73 8.82 -15.71
N SER A 33 16.04 7.80 -16.24
CA SER A 33 15.76 6.53 -15.55
C SER A 33 17.05 5.84 -15.05
N LYS A 34 18.09 5.80 -15.88
CA LYS A 34 19.39 5.21 -15.50
C LYS A 34 20.05 5.95 -14.34
N LEU A 35 20.00 7.29 -14.35
CA LEU A 35 20.58 8.12 -13.29
C LEU A 35 19.74 8.03 -12.00
N TYR A 36 18.42 7.99 -12.13
CA TYR A 36 17.48 7.92 -11.01
C TYR A 36 17.66 6.64 -10.17
N HIS A 37 17.99 5.52 -10.83
CA HIS A 37 18.23 4.21 -10.18
C HIS A 37 19.71 3.92 -9.91
N SER A 38 20.63 4.82 -10.26
CA SER A 38 22.04 4.59 -10.01
C SER A 38 22.37 4.67 -8.52
N ARG A 39 23.33 3.85 -8.10
CA ARG A 39 23.87 3.87 -6.74
C ARG A 39 24.97 4.91 -6.64
N LEU A 40 25.12 5.50 -5.45
CA LEU A 40 26.24 6.40 -5.18
C LEU A 40 27.54 5.59 -5.21
N GLU A 41 28.35 5.76 -6.24
CA GLU A 41 29.70 5.22 -6.29
C GLU A 41 30.58 6.02 -5.32
N SER A 42 30.71 5.53 -4.08
CA SER A 42 31.70 5.95 -3.07
C SER A 42 31.51 7.33 -2.38
N GLY A 43 31.11 7.26 -1.11
CA GLY A 43 31.95 7.76 0.00
C GLY A 43 31.75 9.19 0.53
N SER A 44 31.15 10.12 -0.22
CA SER A 44 30.98 11.48 0.30
C SER A 44 29.62 11.67 0.98
N LYS A 45 29.60 11.80 2.31
CA LYS A 45 28.38 12.10 3.10
C LYS A 45 27.75 13.46 2.78
N ARG A 46 28.38 14.30 1.94
CA ARG A 46 27.94 15.67 1.64
C ARG A 46 27.38 15.87 0.23
N SER A 47 27.52 14.89 -0.67
CA SER A 47 27.00 15.03 -2.04
C SER A 47 25.52 14.63 -2.12
N LYS A 48 24.76 15.35 -2.95
CA LYS A 48 23.39 14.96 -3.31
C LYS A 48 23.41 13.60 -3.98
N THR A 49 22.44 12.74 -3.65
CA THR A 49 22.29 11.46 -4.35
C THR A 49 21.84 11.69 -5.80
N PRO A 50 22.15 10.77 -6.73
CA PRO A 50 21.67 10.87 -8.12
C PRO A 50 20.15 11.08 -8.20
N ARG A 51 19.40 10.36 -7.38
CA ARG A 51 17.95 10.56 -7.22
C ARG A 51 17.57 11.98 -6.80
N GLN A 52 18.26 12.54 -5.81
CA GLN A 52 18.01 13.92 -5.37
C GLN A 52 18.30 14.93 -6.48
N GLN A 53 19.35 14.71 -7.26
CA GLN A 53 19.69 15.56 -8.41
C GLN A 53 18.55 15.53 -9.46
N CYS A 54 18.09 14.34 -9.86
CA CYS A 54 16.95 14.21 -10.76
C CYS A 54 15.70 14.93 -10.24
N LEU A 55 15.34 14.72 -8.96
CA LEU A 55 14.15 15.35 -8.39
C LEU A 55 14.22 16.88 -8.36
N GLU A 56 15.39 17.45 -8.10
CA GLU A 56 15.58 18.90 -8.15
C GLU A 56 15.52 19.45 -9.58
N GLU A 57 16.03 18.72 -10.57
CA GLU A 57 15.93 19.08 -11.98
C GLU A 57 14.49 19.00 -12.48
N TRP A 58 13.78 17.91 -12.15
CA TRP A 58 12.37 17.76 -12.50
C TRP A 58 11.51 18.82 -11.85
N GLN A 59 11.82 19.20 -10.61
CA GLN A 59 11.15 20.31 -9.94
C GLN A 59 11.30 21.61 -10.73
N LYS A 60 12.50 21.93 -11.25
CA LYS A 60 12.74 23.13 -12.06
C LYS A 60 11.95 23.10 -13.37
N GLU A 61 11.96 21.97 -14.07
CA GLU A 61 11.23 21.81 -15.34
C GLU A 61 9.71 21.89 -15.14
N LEU A 62 9.17 21.27 -14.08
CA LEU A 62 7.76 21.38 -13.72
C LEU A 62 7.38 22.82 -13.31
N SER A 63 8.27 23.51 -12.59
CA SER A 63 8.04 24.92 -12.23
C SER A 63 8.03 25.83 -13.47
N ALA A 64 8.83 25.52 -14.50
CA ALA A 64 8.87 26.27 -15.74
C ALA A 64 7.54 26.22 -16.53
N ILE A 65 6.73 25.16 -16.35
CA ILE A 65 5.38 25.05 -16.93
C ILE A 65 4.27 25.51 -15.97
N GLY A 66 4.62 26.15 -14.85
CA GLY A 66 3.68 26.64 -13.84
C GLY A 66 3.18 25.56 -12.88
N CYS A 67 3.85 24.41 -12.78
CA CYS A 67 3.52 23.35 -11.83
C CYS A 67 4.47 23.39 -10.63
N GLU A 68 4.14 24.20 -9.63
CA GLU A 68 4.92 24.28 -8.39
C GLU A 68 4.66 23.06 -7.50
N ARG A 69 5.67 22.18 -7.42
CA ARG A 69 5.66 20.99 -6.55
C ARG A 69 6.96 20.88 -5.78
N THR A 70 6.89 20.31 -4.59
CA THR A 70 8.11 19.96 -3.84
C THR A 70 8.72 18.67 -4.40
N THR A 71 10.02 18.48 -4.23
CA THR A 71 10.72 17.24 -4.60
C THR A 71 10.07 16.00 -3.97
N GLU A 72 9.58 16.12 -2.74
CA GLU A 72 8.85 15.04 -2.06
C GLU A 72 7.51 14.73 -2.74
N GLN A 73 6.72 15.75 -3.13
CA GLN A 73 5.48 15.53 -3.86
C GLN A 73 5.72 14.87 -5.22
N ILE A 74 6.78 15.29 -5.91
CA ILE A 74 7.20 14.70 -7.19
C ILE A 74 7.60 13.23 -6.99
N HIS A 75 8.43 12.96 -5.98
CA HIS A 75 8.88 11.61 -5.65
C HIS A 75 7.70 10.69 -5.30
N GLN A 76 6.78 11.13 -4.43
CA GLN A 76 5.59 10.35 -4.06
C GLN A 76 4.68 10.10 -5.24
N ARG A 77 4.47 11.10 -6.11
CA ARG A 77 3.67 10.94 -7.32
C ARG A 77 4.28 9.90 -8.26
N MET A 78 5.57 10.03 -8.57
CA MET A 78 6.28 9.10 -9.45
C MET A 78 6.33 7.69 -8.86
N LYS A 79 6.62 7.56 -7.56
CA LYS A 79 6.59 6.27 -6.85
C LYS A 79 5.21 5.62 -6.96
N GLY A 80 4.13 6.38 -6.77
CA GLY A 80 2.76 5.88 -6.93
C GLY A 80 2.44 5.41 -8.36
N ASP A 81 2.88 6.16 -9.38
CA ASP A 81 2.66 5.79 -10.77
C ASP A 81 3.48 4.55 -11.18
N ILE A 82 4.73 4.41 -10.71
CA ILE A 82 5.55 3.20 -10.91
C ILE A 82 4.89 1.99 -10.25
N ILE A 83 4.47 2.09 -8.98
CA ILE A 83 3.84 0.98 -8.26
C ILE A 83 2.57 0.54 -8.97
N THR A 84 1.71 1.48 -9.36
CA THR A 84 0.44 1.19 -10.05
C THR A 84 0.69 0.48 -11.38
N THR A 85 1.69 0.96 -12.13
CA THR A 85 2.02 0.42 -13.45
C THR A 85 2.65 -0.98 -13.34
N LYS A 86 3.58 -1.18 -12.40
CA LYS A 86 4.17 -2.50 -12.11
C LYS A 86 3.14 -3.50 -11.61
N ALA A 87 2.21 -3.08 -10.76
CA ALA A 87 1.12 -3.94 -10.28
C ALA A 87 0.21 -4.41 -11.43
N ARG A 88 -0.06 -3.52 -12.39
CA ARG A 88 -0.79 -3.89 -13.61
C ARG A 88 -0.02 -4.90 -14.44
N LEU A 89 1.26 -4.66 -14.72
CA LEU A 89 2.12 -5.60 -15.47
C LEU A 89 2.14 -6.99 -14.81
N ALA A 90 2.33 -7.03 -13.49
CA ALA A 90 2.33 -8.29 -12.73
C ALA A 90 0.98 -9.01 -12.79
N ALA A 91 -0.14 -8.27 -12.74
CA ALA A 91 -1.47 -8.85 -12.87
C ALA A 91 -1.71 -9.40 -14.29
N GLU A 92 -1.27 -8.68 -15.33
CA GLU A 92 -1.35 -9.15 -16.72
C GLU A 92 -0.53 -10.43 -16.94
N GLU A 93 0.69 -10.50 -16.39
CA GLU A 93 1.54 -11.70 -16.44
C GLU A 93 0.92 -12.88 -15.66
N ALA A 94 0.35 -12.61 -14.49
CA ALA A 94 -0.36 -13.60 -13.69
C ALA A 94 -1.62 -14.15 -14.40
N GLU A 95 -2.32 -13.34 -15.18
CA GLU A 95 -3.46 -13.82 -15.97
C GLU A 95 -3.01 -14.60 -17.20
N LYS A 96 -1.98 -14.12 -17.93
CA LYS A 96 -1.40 -14.84 -19.08
C LYS A 96 -0.96 -16.26 -18.71
N SER A 97 -0.35 -16.43 -17.54
CA SER A 97 0.07 -17.74 -17.04
C SER A 97 -1.10 -18.68 -16.69
N LYS A 98 -2.28 -18.16 -16.35
CA LYS A 98 -3.48 -18.97 -16.03
C LYS A 98 -4.30 -19.35 -17.26
N THR A 99 -4.49 -18.41 -18.20
CA THR A 99 -5.41 -18.57 -19.34
C THR A 99 -4.74 -19.14 -20.59
N GLY A 100 -3.45 -19.51 -20.53
CA GLY A 100 -2.72 -19.99 -21.70
C GLY A 100 -2.42 -18.89 -22.72
N GLY A 101 -2.27 -17.64 -22.25
CA GLY A 101 -1.90 -16.49 -23.10
C GLY A 101 -3.07 -15.67 -23.66
N VAL A 102 -4.29 -15.84 -23.15
CA VAL A 102 -5.41 -14.95 -23.53
C VAL A 102 -5.28 -13.63 -22.77
N ASP A 103 -5.30 -12.52 -23.51
CA ASP A 103 -5.25 -11.17 -22.95
C ASP A 103 -6.43 -10.94 -21.99
N ALA A 104 -6.13 -10.43 -20.79
CA ALA A 104 -7.14 -10.14 -19.79
C ALA A 104 -7.87 -8.82 -20.13
N GLU A 105 -9.12 -8.91 -20.58
CA GLU A 105 -9.93 -7.77 -21.04
C GLU A 105 -10.39 -6.79 -19.93
N ASN A 106 -10.04 -7.02 -18.65
CA ASN A 106 -10.73 -6.38 -17.52
C ASN A 106 -9.94 -5.33 -16.73
N PHE A 107 -8.79 -4.84 -17.23
CA PHE A 107 -8.05 -3.80 -16.50
C PHE A 107 -8.62 -2.40 -16.73
N PRO A 108 -8.76 -1.56 -15.66
CA PRO A 108 -9.10 -0.16 -15.82
C PRO A 108 -8.17 0.55 -16.79
N LYS A 109 -8.72 1.47 -17.60
CA LYS A 109 -7.93 2.27 -18.53
C LYS A 109 -6.94 3.15 -17.76
N LEU A 110 -5.67 3.09 -18.13
CA LEU A 110 -4.65 3.99 -17.59
C LEU A 110 -4.84 5.40 -18.15
N ASP A 111 -4.45 6.39 -17.37
CA ASP A 111 -4.31 7.76 -17.88
C ASP A 111 -3.13 7.85 -18.87
N LEU A 112 -3.02 8.96 -19.60
CA LEU A 112 -2.03 9.12 -20.67
C LEU A 112 -0.60 8.98 -20.14
N ALA A 113 -0.30 9.58 -18.99
CA ALA A 113 1.01 9.51 -18.36
C ALA A 113 1.39 8.08 -17.97
N ARG A 114 0.47 7.35 -17.32
CA ARG A 114 0.70 5.94 -16.96
C ARG A 114 0.74 5.01 -18.15
N THR A 115 0.02 5.32 -19.23
CA THR A 115 0.11 4.55 -20.49
C THR A 115 1.53 4.62 -21.05
N LYS A 116 2.12 5.82 -21.10
CA LYS A 116 3.51 6.00 -21.52
C LYS A 116 4.52 5.30 -20.59
N LEU A 117 4.28 5.37 -19.28
CA LEU A 117 5.11 4.65 -18.31
C LEU A 117 4.99 3.12 -18.48
N TYR A 118 3.79 2.62 -18.76
CA TYR A 118 3.51 1.23 -19.04
C TYR A 118 4.27 0.73 -20.26
N GLU A 119 4.20 1.46 -21.38
CA GLU A 119 4.96 1.16 -22.59
C GLU A 119 6.47 1.07 -22.29
N HIS A 120 7.02 2.05 -21.56
CA HIS A 120 8.42 2.03 -21.18
C HIS A 120 8.79 0.81 -20.33
N LEU A 121 8.04 0.54 -19.26
CA LEU A 121 8.33 -0.57 -18.35
C LEU A 121 8.12 -1.95 -18.99
N SER A 122 7.13 -2.09 -19.88
CA SER A 122 6.89 -3.33 -20.64
C SER A 122 8.01 -3.61 -21.65
N SER A 123 8.50 -2.57 -22.36
CA SER A 123 9.59 -2.71 -23.33
C SER A 123 10.96 -2.98 -22.69
N SER A 124 11.17 -2.51 -21.46
CA SER A 124 12.45 -2.69 -20.75
C SER A 124 12.72 -4.15 -20.36
N HIS A 125 11.75 -5.06 -20.52
CA HIS A 125 11.87 -6.47 -20.16
C HIS A 125 12.44 -7.35 -21.29
N GLU A 126 12.59 -6.84 -22.52
CA GLU A 126 12.97 -7.68 -23.68
C GLU A 126 14.48 -7.90 -23.89
N VAL A 127 15.39 -7.23 -23.17
CA VAL A 127 16.82 -7.20 -23.58
C VAL A 127 17.84 -7.71 -22.55
N GLU A 128 17.49 -7.99 -21.29
CA GLU A 128 18.44 -8.59 -20.34
C GLU A 128 18.08 -10.04 -20.02
N GLY A 129 18.54 -10.94 -20.90
CA GLY A 129 18.58 -12.37 -20.63
C GLY A 129 19.30 -12.65 -19.31
N VAL A 130 18.55 -13.19 -18.35
CA VAL A 130 18.99 -13.89 -17.13
C VAL A 130 20.45 -13.63 -16.73
N ILE A 131 20.68 -12.62 -15.89
CA ILE A 131 21.69 -12.69 -14.85
C ILE A 131 21.01 -12.28 -13.54
N GLY A 132 20.78 -13.26 -12.67
CA GLY A 132 20.32 -13.02 -11.31
C GLY A 132 21.27 -12.06 -10.59
N GLY A 133 20.77 -10.90 -10.18
CA GLY A 133 21.62 -9.89 -9.56
C GLY A 133 20.90 -8.62 -9.12
N ILE A 134 20.18 -8.70 -7.98
CA ILE A 134 20.04 -7.59 -7.02
C ILE A 134 19.38 -6.29 -7.56
N GLU A 135 18.05 -6.30 -7.74
CA GLU A 135 17.22 -5.09 -7.57
C GLU A 135 16.69 -5.04 -6.11
N SER A 136 17.59 -4.85 -5.14
CA SER A 136 17.25 -4.96 -3.70
C SER A 136 16.54 -3.75 -3.11
N ASP A 137 16.71 -2.53 -3.65
CA ASP A 137 16.30 -1.34 -2.89
C ASP A 137 14.78 -1.04 -2.93
N PHE A 138 14.05 -1.52 -3.94
CA PHE A 138 12.59 -1.43 -3.97
C PHE A 138 11.90 -2.68 -3.45
N SER A 139 12.56 -3.83 -3.63
CA SER A 139 12.11 -5.11 -3.11
C SER A 139 12.13 -5.11 -1.59
N ASP A 140 13.17 -4.57 -0.95
CA ASP A 140 13.28 -4.58 0.51
C ASP A 140 12.26 -3.68 1.21
N GLU A 141 11.91 -2.52 0.63
CA GLU A 141 10.89 -1.63 1.21
C GLU A 141 9.48 -2.25 1.07
N ILE A 142 9.16 -2.82 -0.11
CA ILE A 142 7.89 -3.51 -0.34
C ILE A 142 7.79 -4.77 0.52
N LEU A 143 8.87 -5.52 0.66
CA LEU A 143 8.93 -6.75 1.45
C LEU A 143 8.87 -6.44 2.96
N ASN A 144 9.44 -5.30 3.40
CA ASN A 144 9.23 -4.79 4.76
C ASN A 144 7.79 -4.33 5.00
N LEU A 145 7.16 -3.66 4.03
CA LEU A 145 5.74 -3.28 4.13
C LEU A 145 4.83 -4.53 4.14
N GLN A 146 5.14 -5.55 3.35
CA GLN A 146 4.40 -6.82 3.38
C GLN A 146 4.59 -7.55 4.70
N LYS A 147 5.82 -7.58 5.24
CA LYS A 147 6.11 -8.13 6.57
C LYS A 147 5.33 -7.39 7.66
N SER A 148 5.32 -6.06 7.65
CA SER A 148 4.59 -5.28 8.66
C SER A 148 3.07 -5.52 8.58
N VAL A 149 2.51 -5.60 7.36
CA VAL A 149 1.10 -5.95 7.16
C VAL A 149 0.80 -7.37 7.68
N LEU A 150 1.68 -8.34 7.48
CA LEU A 150 1.51 -9.70 7.99
C LEU A 150 1.56 -9.75 9.52
N VAL A 151 2.46 -9.00 10.15
CA VAL A 151 2.54 -8.89 11.61
C VAL A 151 1.22 -8.33 12.17
N VAL A 152 0.71 -7.24 11.60
CA VAL A 152 -0.57 -6.64 12.03
C VAL A 152 -1.73 -7.62 11.83
N LYS A 153 -1.76 -8.39 10.74
CA LYS A 153 -2.80 -9.42 10.52
C LYS A 153 -2.74 -10.52 11.57
N LEU A 154 -1.54 -10.94 11.97
CA LEU A 154 -1.34 -11.98 12.98
C LEU A 154 -1.74 -11.48 14.37
N GLU A 155 -1.39 -10.25 14.73
CA GLU A 155 -1.83 -9.62 15.97
C GLU A 155 -3.35 -9.46 16.02
N ASN A 156 -3.99 -9.02 14.93
CA ASN A 156 -5.45 -8.92 14.85
C ASN A 156 -6.14 -10.29 15.01
N ALA A 157 -5.56 -11.36 14.45
CA ALA A 157 -6.09 -12.71 14.62
C ALA A 157 -6.00 -13.17 16.09
N LYS A 158 -4.90 -12.83 16.77
CA LYS A 158 -4.71 -13.13 18.19
C LYS A 158 -5.70 -12.37 19.07
N ILE A 159 -5.87 -11.06 18.84
CA ILE A 159 -6.86 -10.24 19.55
C ILE A 159 -8.27 -10.79 19.34
N LYS A 160 -8.61 -11.21 18.12
CA LYS A 160 -9.91 -11.82 17.82
C LYS A 160 -10.12 -13.12 18.59
N GLN A 161 -9.09 -13.95 18.73
CA GLN A 161 -9.16 -15.18 19.53
C GLN A 161 -9.37 -14.89 21.01
N GLU A 162 -8.62 -13.94 21.58
CA GLU A 162 -8.77 -13.52 22.99
C GLU A 162 -10.18 -12.96 23.25
N THR A 163 -10.72 -12.19 22.31
CA THR A 163 -12.09 -11.65 22.40
C THR A 163 -13.14 -12.76 22.49
N LEU A 164 -13.03 -13.81 21.67
CA LEU A 164 -13.94 -14.96 21.70
C LEU A 164 -13.87 -15.75 23.02
N ILE A 165 -12.70 -15.81 23.64
CA ILE A 165 -12.53 -16.45 24.95
C ILE A 165 -13.28 -15.65 26.02
N ILE A 166 -13.09 -14.32 26.05
CA ILE A 166 -13.76 -13.43 27.01
C ILE A 166 -15.29 -13.48 26.84
N GLU A 167 -15.80 -13.49 25.61
CA GLU A 167 -17.24 -13.61 25.34
C GLU A 167 -17.82 -14.91 25.90
N ARG A 168 -17.10 -16.03 25.75
CA ARG A 168 -17.50 -17.32 26.30
C ARG A 168 -17.55 -17.31 27.83
N GLU A 169 -16.50 -16.80 28.48
CA GLU A 169 -16.43 -16.70 29.94
C GLU A 169 -17.54 -15.80 30.49
N THR A 170 -17.80 -14.67 29.80
CA THR A 170 -18.90 -13.76 30.16
C THR A 170 -20.25 -14.47 30.08
N ALA A 171 -20.49 -15.27 29.04
CA ALA A 171 -21.71 -16.05 28.90
C ALA A 171 -21.85 -17.16 29.95
N ASP A 172 -20.75 -17.74 30.42
CA ASP A 172 -20.74 -18.71 31.53
C ASP A 172 -21.07 -18.01 32.87
N ILE A 173 -20.50 -16.84 33.13
CA ILE A 173 -20.79 -16.03 34.33
C ILE A 173 -22.26 -15.60 34.34
N LEU A 174 -22.81 -15.10 33.23
CA LEU A 174 -24.22 -14.71 33.14
C LEU A 174 -25.16 -15.89 33.40
N ARG A 175 -24.81 -17.09 32.93
CA ARG A 175 -25.57 -18.32 33.24
C ARG A 175 -25.53 -18.66 34.72
N GLN A 176 -24.38 -18.50 35.39
CA GLN A 176 -24.26 -18.72 36.83
C GLN A 176 -25.07 -17.69 37.63
N ILE A 177 -25.01 -16.41 37.25
CA ILE A 177 -25.81 -15.35 37.88
C ILE A 177 -27.31 -15.66 37.77
N ALA A 178 -27.79 -15.98 36.56
CA ALA A 178 -29.19 -16.32 36.34
C ALA A 178 -29.64 -17.54 37.15
N TYR A 179 -28.77 -18.54 37.31
CA TYR A 179 -29.04 -19.71 38.14
C TYR A 179 -29.21 -19.33 39.62
N VAL A 180 -28.28 -18.54 40.18
CA VAL A 180 -28.34 -18.08 41.57
C VAL A 180 -29.56 -17.19 41.83
N GLU A 181 -29.91 -16.31 40.87
CA GLU A 181 -31.11 -15.48 40.96
C GLU A 181 -32.40 -16.31 40.95
N ALA A 182 -32.48 -17.37 40.13
CA ALA A 182 -33.63 -18.28 40.12
C ALA A 182 -33.78 -19.03 41.44
N GLU A 183 -32.68 -19.52 42.03
CA GLU A 183 -32.69 -20.14 43.36
C GLU A 183 -33.17 -19.16 44.44
N ARG A 184 -32.71 -17.91 44.40
CA ARG A 184 -33.12 -16.86 45.34
C ARG A 184 -34.62 -16.54 45.24
N LEU A 185 -35.20 -16.63 44.05
CA LEU A 185 -36.63 -16.38 43.81
C LEU A 185 -37.51 -17.61 44.11
N GLY A 186 -36.92 -18.75 44.52
CA GLY A 186 -37.67 -19.99 44.78
C GLY A 186 -38.23 -20.63 43.50
N ILE A 187 -37.74 -20.22 42.33
CA ILE A 187 -38.11 -20.81 41.04
C ILE A 187 -37.24 -22.07 40.90
N SER A 188 -37.74 -23.20 41.40
CA SER A 188 -37.08 -24.50 41.22
C SER A 188 -37.02 -24.81 39.73
N THR A 189 -35.84 -24.62 39.13
CA THR A 189 -35.61 -25.00 37.73
C THR A 189 -35.60 -26.53 37.66
N LEU A 190 -36.76 -27.10 37.29
CA LEU A 190 -36.92 -28.52 37.08
C LEU A 190 -35.82 -29.07 36.16
N SER A 191 -35.13 -30.07 36.68
CA SER A 191 -34.07 -30.89 36.09
C SER A 191 -34.04 -30.99 34.56
N ARG A 192 -32.92 -30.59 33.99
CA ARG A 192 -32.03 -31.39 33.11
C ARG A 192 -32.73 -32.57 32.39
N SER A 193 -33.60 -32.29 31.42
CA SER A 193 -34.07 -33.32 30.47
C SER A 193 -33.00 -33.55 29.40
N SER A 194 -32.42 -34.75 29.45
CA SER A 194 -31.87 -35.53 28.35
C SER A 194 -31.34 -34.79 27.11
N ILE A 195 -30.02 -34.63 27.04
CA ILE A 195 -29.32 -34.42 25.78
C ILE A 195 -29.46 -35.71 24.96
N PRO A 196 -30.09 -35.70 23.76
CA PRO A 196 -30.08 -36.87 22.90
C PRO A 196 -28.66 -37.13 22.40
N SER A 197 -28.14 -38.29 22.79
CA SER A 197 -26.94 -38.92 22.25
C SER A 197 -27.08 -39.08 20.74
N SER A 198 -26.47 -38.20 19.95
CA SER A 198 -26.43 -38.34 18.49
C SER A 198 -25.52 -39.51 18.13
N SER A 199 -26.16 -40.60 17.70
CA SER A 199 -25.56 -41.80 17.13
C SER A 199 -24.76 -41.43 15.88
N LYS A 200 -23.51 -41.88 15.84
CA LYS A 200 -22.65 -41.83 14.65
C LYS A 200 -23.08 -42.93 13.68
N HIS A 201 -23.41 -42.54 12.45
CA HIS A 201 -23.29 -43.37 11.25
C HIS A 201 -22.46 -42.62 10.21
#